data_AF-A0A8J9TWU3-F1
#
_entry.id   AF-A0A8J9TWU3-F1
#
_cell.length_a   1.000
_cell.length_b   1.000
_cell.length_c   1.000
_cell.angle_alpha   90.00
_cell.angle_beta   90.00
_cell.angle_gamma   90.00
#
_symmetry.space_group_name_H-M   'P 1'
#
loop_
_entity.id
_entity.type
_entity.pdbx_description
1 polymer ?
#
loop_
_entity_poly.entity_id
_entity_poly.type
_entity_poly.pdbx_seq_one_letter_code
_entity_poly.pdbx_strand_id
1 'polypeptide(L)'
;MAIEGNATETRDFPMQGNMQTGKVVHTYRDYSQEVETKFEASRHMSDTITADTASKGGCRAEENFPIKLHYMLLELQRDGLDHIVSWQPHGRCFVVHKQKEFVEHILP
;
A
#
# COMPACT_ATOMS: atom_id res chain seq x y z
N MET A 1 -37.41 63.42 2.60
CA MET A 1 -36.19 63.10 1.86
C MET A 1 -36.10 61.58 1.78
N ALA A 2 -36.34 61.02 0.61
CA ALA A 2 -36.13 59.61 0.34
C ALA A 2 -34.63 59.37 0.17
N ILE A 3 -34.08 58.37 0.86
CA ILE A 3 -32.81 57.76 0.52
C ILE A 3 -33.09 56.30 0.20
N GLU A 4 -32.96 55.96 -1.07
CA GLU A 4 -33.23 54.65 -1.64
C GLU A 4 -32.14 53.69 -1.17
N GLY A 5 -32.52 52.70 -0.35
CA GLY A 5 -31.68 51.57 -0.01
C GLY A 5 -31.53 50.67 -1.23
N ASN A 6 -30.29 50.47 -1.66
CA ASN A 6 -29.92 49.64 -2.80
C ASN A 6 -30.36 48.18 -2.61
N ALA A 7 -31.28 47.72 -3.46
CA ALA A 7 -31.61 46.30 -3.54
C ALA A 7 -30.36 45.53 -3.99
N THR A 8 -29.91 44.61 -3.14
CA THR A 8 -28.84 43.67 -3.47
C THR A 8 -29.41 42.68 -4.49
N GLU A 9 -29.07 42.89 -5.75
CA GLU A 9 -29.40 42.01 -6.87
C GLU A 9 -28.80 40.62 -6.61
N THR A 10 -29.63 39.71 -6.11
CA THR A 10 -29.25 38.31 -5.93
C THR A 10 -29.26 37.68 -7.32
N ARG A 11 -28.08 37.61 -7.95
CA ARG A 11 -27.90 36.88 -9.20
C ARG A 11 -28.00 35.38 -8.90
N ASP A 12 -29.20 34.84 -9.04
CA ASP A 12 -29.42 33.40 -9.17
C ASP A 12 -28.71 32.92 -10.45
N PHE A 13 -27.49 32.41 -10.28
CA PHE A 13 -26.79 31.67 -11.33
C PHE A 13 -27.38 30.26 -11.38
N PRO A 14 -28.06 29.87 -12.47
CA PRO A 14 -28.60 28.53 -12.55
C PRO A 14 -27.43 27.56 -12.78
N MET A 15 -27.17 26.72 -11.78
CA MET A 15 -26.20 25.62 -11.86
C MET A 15 -26.82 24.47 -12.67
N GLN A 16 -26.94 24.61 -14.00
CA GLN A 16 -27.08 23.43 -14.86
C GLN A 16 -25.75 22.69 -14.95
N GLY A 17 -25.36 22.05 -13.85
CA GLY A 17 -24.35 21.01 -13.85
C GLY A 17 -24.93 19.78 -14.54
N ASN A 18 -24.66 19.63 -15.83
CA ASN A 18 -24.91 18.39 -16.55
C ASN A 18 -23.94 17.34 -15.98
N MET A 19 -24.45 16.49 -15.07
CA MET A 19 -23.70 15.37 -14.50
C MET A 19 -23.57 14.29 -15.56
N GLN A 20 -22.68 14.50 -16.53
CA GLN A 20 -22.26 13.45 -17.44
C GLN A 20 -21.40 12.50 -16.60
N THR A 21 -22.01 11.43 -16.09
CA THR A 21 -21.29 10.32 -15.47
C THR A 21 -20.54 9.56 -16.56
N GLY A 22 -19.44 10.15 -17.02
CA GLY A 22 -18.49 9.48 -17.89
C GLY A 22 -17.88 8.32 -17.13
N LYS A 23 -18.26 7.10 -17.50
CA LYS A 23 -17.57 5.89 -17.01
C LYS A 23 -16.14 5.97 -17.55
N VAL A 24 -15.18 6.26 -16.67
CA VAL A 24 -13.77 6.23 -17.00
C VAL A 24 -13.41 4.78 -17.31
N VAL A 25 -13.14 4.49 -18.59
CA VAL A 25 -12.68 3.17 -19.02
C VAL A 25 -11.25 3.00 -18.54
N HIS A 26 -11.07 2.32 -17.42
CA HIS A 26 -9.75 1.87 -16.98
C HIS A 26 -9.39 0.58 -17.71
N THR A 27 -8.49 0.67 -18.68
CA THR A 27 -7.74 -0.50 -19.18
C THR A 27 -6.68 -0.88 -18.15
N TYR A 28 -7.14 -1.35 -16.97
CA TYR A 28 -6.23 -1.88 -15.96
C TYR A 28 -5.64 -3.19 -16.49
N ARG A 29 -4.36 -3.16 -16.84
CA ARG A 29 -3.64 -4.37 -17.16
C ARG A 29 -3.14 -5.00 -15.87
N ASP A 30 -3.76 -6.10 -15.52
CA ASP A 30 -3.41 -6.90 -14.36
C ASP A 30 -2.18 -7.77 -14.70
N TYR A 31 -1.01 -7.30 -14.28
CA TYR A 31 0.25 -8.05 -14.41
C TYR A 31 0.45 -9.06 -13.27
N SER A 32 -0.49 -9.19 -12.32
CA SER A 32 -0.38 -10.15 -11.21
C SER A 32 -0.35 -11.61 -11.67
N GLN A 33 -0.76 -11.89 -12.91
CA GLN A 33 -0.89 -13.25 -13.44
C GLN A 33 0.03 -13.55 -14.63
N GLU A 34 0.93 -12.65 -15.03
CA GLU A 34 1.92 -12.95 -16.07
C GLU A 34 3.03 -13.83 -15.47
N VAL A 35 2.69 -15.11 -15.24
CA VAL A 35 3.65 -16.19 -15.02
C VAL A 35 4.43 -16.31 -16.32
N GLU A 36 5.74 -16.08 -16.27
CA GLU A 36 6.65 -16.28 -17.40
C GLU A 36 6.51 -17.71 -17.91
N THR A 37 5.68 -17.91 -18.94
CA THR A 37 5.52 -19.16 -19.64
C THR A 37 6.77 -19.42 -20.48
N LYS A 38 7.84 -19.89 -19.84
CA LYS A 38 8.92 -20.60 -20.53
C LYS A 38 9.52 -21.77 -19.73
N PHE A 39 8.89 -22.24 -18.65
CA PHE A 39 9.41 -23.42 -17.95
C PHE A 39 8.37 -24.35 -17.33
N GLU A 40 7.17 -24.48 -17.88
CA GLU A 40 6.19 -25.44 -17.31
C GLU A 40 5.50 -26.28 -18.39
N ALA A 41 6.28 -27.08 -19.09
CA ALA A 41 5.78 -28.14 -19.97
C ALA A 41 5.95 -29.55 -19.36
N SER A 42 6.15 -29.71 -18.04
CA SER A 42 6.44 -31.05 -17.49
C SER A 42 5.93 -31.37 -16.08
N ARG A 43 4.97 -30.63 -15.53
CA ARG A 43 4.40 -31.02 -14.22
C ARG A 43 2.87 -30.97 -14.18
N HIS A 44 2.28 -31.89 -14.94
CA HIS A 44 0.91 -32.35 -14.70
C HIS A 44 1.00 -33.75 -14.06
N MET A 45 0.78 -33.82 -12.74
CA MET A 45 0.16 -34.94 -11.99
C MET A 45 0.59 -34.91 -10.52
N SER A 46 -0.30 -34.45 -9.64
CA SER A 46 -0.87 -35.27 -8.56
C SER A 46 -1.79 -34.39 -7.71
N ASP A 47 -3.08 -34.48 -8.00
CA ASP A 47 -4.13 -34.13 -7.06
C ASP A 47 -4.04 -35.06 -5.85
N THR A 48 -3.66 -34.53 -4.70
CA THR A 48 -4.07 -35.11 -3.41
C THR A 48 -4.28 -33.98 -2.42
N ILE A 49 -5.54 -33.86 -2.00
CA ILE A 49 -6.08 -32.90 -1.05
C ILE A 49 -5.29 -32.94 0.28
N THR A 50 -4.67 -31.83 0.67
CA THR A 50 -4.42 -31.47 2.08
C THR A 50 -4.81 -30.01 2.27
N ALA A 51 -5.77 -29.79 3.16
CA ALA A 51 -6.38 -28.50 3.47
C ALA A 51 -5.55 -27.74 4.51
N ASP A 52 -4.36 -27.29 4.12
CA ASP A 52 -3.57 -26.27 4.82
C ASP A 52 -2.24 -26.14 4.07
N THR A 53 -2.02 -25.01 3.42
CA THR A 53 -0.70 -24.37 3.26
C THR A 53 -0.90 -23.19 2.34
N ALA A 54 -0.54 -22.02 2.87
CA ALA A 54 -0.52 -20.76 2.16
C ALA A 54 0.09 -20.94 0.76
N SER A 55 -0.70 -20.53 -0.23
CA SER A 55 -0.42 -20.73 -1.63
C SER A 55 0.98 -20.23 -1.99
N LYS A 56 1.74 -21.16 -2.57
CA LYS A 56 3.11 -21.02 -3.01
C LYS A 56 3.16 -20.15 -4.27
N GLY A 57 3.10 -18.83 -4.10
CA GLY A 57 3.55 -17.83 -5.09
C GLY A 57 5.00 -17.48 -4.81
N GLY A 58 5.95 -18.32 -5.25
CA GLY A 58 7.36 -18.17 -4.91
C GLY A 58 8.06 -17.07 -5.71
N CYS A 59 8.39 -15.95 -5.07
CA CYS A 59 9.66 -15.27 -5.32
C CYS A 59 10.74 -16.02 -4.53
N ARG A 60 11.77 -16.52 -5.21
CA ARG A 60 12.85 -17.29 -4.60
C ARG A 60 13.70 -16.36 -3.71
N ALA A 61 13.65 -16.62 -2.40
CA ALA A 61 14.78 -16.69 -1.47
C ALA A 61 15.72 -15.48 -1.26
N GLU A 62 15.39 -14.29 -1.73
CA GLU A 62 15.78 -13.05 -1.03
C GLU A 62 14.57 -12.69 -0.18
N GLU A 63 14.65 -12.90 1.13
CA GLU A 63 13.53 -12.77 2.08
C GLU A 63 12.61 -11.60 1.71
N ASN A 64 11.34 -11.90 1.43
CA ASN A 64 10.36 -10.90 1.03
C ASN A 64 10.50 -9.67 1.94
N PHE A 65 10.69 -8.49 1.34
CA PHE A 65 10.95 -7.26 2.09
C PHE A 65 10.08 -7.07 3.34
N PRO A 66 8.76 -7.34 3.33
CA PRO A 66 7.94 -7.24 4.53
C PRO A 66 8.36 -8.17 5.68
N ILE A 67 8.80 -9.39 5.36
CA ILE A 67 9.26 -10.38 6.34
C ILE A 67 10.60 -9.93 6.94
N LYS A 68 11.54 -9.52 6.07
CA LYS A 68 12.85 -9.01 6.50
C LYS A 68 12.72 -7.77 7.38
N LEU A 69 11.86 -6.83 7.00
CA LEU A 69 11.56 -5.64 7.79
C LEU A 69 10.97 -6.00 9.16
N HIS A 70 10.05 -6.98 9.20
CA HIS A 70 9.44 -7.41 10.46
C HIS A 70 10.48 -7.98 11.45
N TYR A 71 11.34 -8.89 10.98
CA TYR A 71 12.41 -9.45 11.83
C TYR A 71 13.45 -8.41 12.24
N MET A 72 13.87 -7.55 11.30
CA MET A 72 14.79 -6.46 11.61
C MET A 72 14.23 -5.57 12.74
N LEU A 73 12.96 -5.16 12.68
CA LEU A 73 12.36 -4.34 13.73
C LEU A 73 12.25 -5.07 15.09
N LEU A 74 12.03 -6.39 15.10
CA LEU A 74 12.02 -7.19 16.33
C LEU A 74 13.41 -7.30 16.97
N GLU A 75 14.45 -7.49 16.16
CA GLU A 75 15.83 -7.55 16.62
C GLU A 75 16.27 -6.21 17.23
N LEU A 76 15.96 -5.10 16.56
CA LEU A 76 16.28 -3.75 17.07
C LEU A 76 15.61 -3.46 18.40
N GLN A 77 14.36 -3.89 18.57
CA GLN A 77 13.66 -3.76 19.85
C GLN A 77 14.35 -4.57 20.95
N ARG A 78 14.81 -5.78 20.65
CA ARG A 78 15.55 -6.62 21.60
C ARG A 78 16.90 -6.02 21.97
N ASP A 79 17.54 -5.33 21.04
CA ASP A 79 18.85 -4.70 21.22
C ASP A 79 18.75 -3.29 21.85
N GLY A 80 17.54 -2.80 22.13
CA GLY A 80 17.30 -1.49 22.76
C GLY A 80 17.46 -0.30 21.81
N LEU A 81 17.40 -0.54 20.50
CA LEU A 81 17.50 0.49 19.46
C LEU A 81 16.14 1.13 19.11
N ASP A 82 15.13 0.94 19.97
CA ASP A 82 13.79 1.54 19.87
C ASP A 82 13.79 3.06 19.73
N HIS A 83 14.84 3.72 20.24
CA HIS A 83 15.03 5.16 20.16
C HIS A 83 15.41 5.66 18.76
N ILE A 84 15.79 4.76 17.84
CA ILE A 84 16.07 5.05 16.43
C ILE A 84 14.83 4.72 15.60
N VAL A 85 14.30 3.51 15.77
CA VAL A 85 13.08 3.02 15.11
C VAL A 85 12.36 2.05 16.03
N SER A 86 11.04 2.17 16.14
CA SER A 86 10.23 1.34 17.05
C SER A 86 8.85 1.03 16.50
N TRP A 87 8.31 -0.12 16.91
CA TRP A 87 6.90 -0.44 16.72
C TRP A 87 6.01 0.49 17.55
N GLN A 88 4.87 0.90 16.98
CA GLN A 88 3.80 1.48 17.78
C GLN A 88 3.13 0.42 18.64
N PRO A 89 2.49 0.78 19.78
CA PRO A 89 1.91 -0.19 20.72
C PRO A 89 0.91 -1.18 20.10
N HIS A 90 0.26 -0.78 19.00
CA HIS A 90 -0.70 -1.63 18.28
C HIS A 90 -0.06 -2.59 17.26
N GLY A 91 1.26 -2.51 17.01
CA GLY A 91 2.01 -3.46 16.15
C GLY A 91 1.70 -3.43 14.66
N ARG A 92 1.06 -2.37 14.14
CA ARG A 92 0.64 -2.27 12.71
C ARG A 92 1.46 -1.26 11.92
N CYS A 93 2.20 -0.40 12.60
CA CYS A 93 3.11 0.56 12.00
C CYS A 93 4.28 0.80 12.95
N PHE A 94 5.34 1.36 12.39
CA PHE A 94 6.56 1.73 13.09
C PHE A 94 6.86 3.21 12.84
N VAL A 95 7.66 3.79 13.72
CA VAL A 95 8.10 5.19 13.62
C VAL A 95 9.63 5.20 13.61
N VAL A 96 10.20 5.91 12.63
CA VAL A 96 11.63 6.23 12.59
C VAL A 96 11.83 7.58 13.27
N HIS A 97 12.44 7.57 14.46
CA HIS A 97 12.71 8.77 15.24
C HIS A 97 13.96 9.51 14.74
N LYS A 98 14.96 8.74 14.28
CA LYS A 98 16.24 9.25 13.84
C LYS A 98 16.62 8.72 12.46
N GLN A 99 16.17 9.44 11.43
CA GLN A 99 16.33 9.00 10.04
C GLN A 99 17.79 8.77 9.62
N LYS A 100 18.73 9.62 10.08
CA LYS A 100 20.16 9.50 9.72
C LYS A 100 20.78 8.23 10.30
N GLU A 101 20.61 8.02 11.60
CA GLU A 101 21.12 6.82 12.29
C GLU A 101 20.48 5.55 11.73
N PHE A 102 19.20 5.60 11.35
CA PHE A 102 18.53 4.48 10.69
C PHE A 102 19.20 4.10 9.35
N VAL A 103 19.53 5.09 8.50
CA VAL A 103 20.16 4.81 7.21
C VAL A 103 21.61 4.37 7.36
N GLU A 104 22.37 4.98 8.27
CA GLU A 104 23.81 4.72 8.41
C GLU A 104 24.14 3.45 9.21
N HIS A 105 23.27 3.04 10.14
CA HIS A 105 23.58 1.96 11.08
C HIS A 105 22.63 0.77 11.00
N ILE A 106 21.42 0.91 10.44
CA ILE A 106 20.40 -0.14 10.44
C ILE A 106 20.15 -0.72 9.04
N LEU A 107 20.08 0.14 8.02
CA LEU A 107 19.92 -0.32 6.65
C LEU A 107 21.25 -0.89 6.12
N PRO A 108 21.24 -2.04 5.44
CA PRO A 108 22.42 -2.64 4.82
C PRO A 108 22.88 -1.89 3.55
#